data_AF-A0A150VJA1-F1
#
_entry.id   AF-A0A150VJA1-F1
#
_cell.length_a   1.000
_cell.length_b   1.000
_cell.length_c   1.000
_cell.angle_alpha   90.00
_cell.angle_beta   90.00
_cell.angle_gamma   90.00
#
_symmetry.space_group_name_H-M   'P 1'
#
loop_
_entity.id
_entity.type
_entity.pdbx_description
1 polymer ?
#
loop_
_entity_poly.entity_id
_entity_poly.type
_entity_poly.pdbx_seq_one_letter_code
_entity_poly.pdbx_strand_id
1 'polypeptide(L)'
;MSEIAGELWLLLIQLAGKIKRAEDCMPRIRQAASRELVDDFLESGERLWQRFNKLLKICENYMWKAAKREHGNAKNVTMGRNSGCEFVDAMFGRDRELERTEKLMTGMRLWSMRFDANCEEILQHPAA
;
A
#
# COMPACT_ATOMS: atom_id res chain seq x y z
N MET A 1 -13.81 12.34 -0.12
CA MET A 1 -12.36 12.30 0.21
C MET A 1 -12.10 11.50 1.48
N SER A 2 -12.75 11.82 2.61
CA SER A 2 -12.55 11.10 3.89
C SER A 2 -12.84 9.59 3.81
N GLU A 3 -13.88 9.18 3.09
CA GLU A 3 -14.25 7.76 2.93
C GLU A 3 -13.15 6.96 2.20
N ILE A 4 -12.67 7.45 1.05
CA ILE A 4 -11.62 6.78 0.26
C ILE A 4 -10.31 6.71 1.05
N ALA A 5 -9.94 7.78 1.76
CA ALA A 5 -8.74 7.79 2.59
C ALA A 5 -8.84 6.79 3.75
N GLY A 6 -10.01 6.72 4.42
CA GLY A 6 -10.27 5.75 5.47
C GLY A 6 -10.23 4.30 4.94
N GLU A 7 -10.81 4.06 3.77
CA GLU A 7 -10.79 2.73 3.16
C GLU A 7 -9.37 2.32 2.75
N LEU A 8 -8.58 3.22 2.14
CA LEU A 8 -7.18 2.95 1.82
C LEU A 8 -6.38 2.57 3.08
N TRP A 9 -6.60 3.29 4.18
CA TRP A 9 -5.96 2.99 5.45
C TRP A 9 -6.30 1.58 5.97
N LEU A 10 -7.57 1.20 5.93
CA LEU A 10 -7.99 -0.15 6.32
C LEU A 10 -7.37 -1.23 5.42
N LEU A 11 -7.29 -0.99 4.10
CA LEU A 11 -6.64 -1.92 3.17
C LEU A 11 -5.14 -2.08 3.46
N LEU A 12 -4.44 -1.00 3.83
CA LEU A 12 -3.03 -1.05 4.22
C LEU A 12 -2.81 -1.84 5.51
N ILE A 13 -3.67 -1.64 6.52
CA ILE A 13 -3.63 -2.43 7.77
C ILE A 13 -3.83 -3.92 7.46
N GLN A 14 -4.82 -4.25 6.63
CA GLN A 14 -5.11 -5.64 6.26
C GLN A 14 -3.96 -6.27 5.49
N LEU A 15 -3.39 -5.56 4.51
CA LEU A 15 -2.23 -6.03 3.74
C LEU A 15 -1.04 -6.31 4.66
N ALA A 16 -0.69 -5.36 5.53
CA ALA A 16 0.40 -5.51 6.50
C ALA A 16 0.18 -6.74 7.41
N GLY A 17 -1.02 -6.87 7.98
CA GLY A 17 -1.35 -7.95 8.90
C GLY A 17 -1.29 -9.34 8.24
N LYS A 18 -1.82 -9.46 7.01
CA LYS A 18 -1.81 -10.70 6.24
C LYS A 18 -0.39 -11.13 5.86
N ILE A 19 0.41 -10.20 5.34
CA ILE A 19 1.82 -10.46 5.00
C ILE A 19 2.57 -10.93 6.25
N LYS A 20 2.47 -10.18 7.35
CA LYS A 20 3.18 -10.50 8.58
C LYS A 20 2.80 -11.89 9.12
N ARG A 21 1.50 -12.21 9.13
CA ARG A 21 1.00 -13.53 9.54
C ARG A 21 1.54 -14.65 8.65
N ALA A 22 1.59 -14.45 7.34
CA ALA A 22 2.14 -15.43 6.41
C ALA A 22 3.64 -15.63 6.63
N GLU A 23 4.42 -14.55 6.70
CA GLU A 23 5.87 -14.59 6.97
C GLU A 23 6.19 -15.36 8.26
N ASP A 24 5.48 -15.06 9.34
CA ASP A 24 5.68 -15.72 10.65
C ASP A 24 5.28 -17.21 10.60
N CYS A 25 4.39 -17.60 9.70
CA CYS A 25 3.93 -18.98 9.54
C CYS A 25 4.82 -19.81 8.59
N MET A 26 5.53 -19.18 7.64
CA MET A 26 6.37 -19.86 6.64
C MET A 26 7.29 -20.97 7.18
N PRO A 27 7.98 -20.80 8.33
CA PRO A 27 8.83 -21.85 8.89
C PRO A 27 8.07 -23.11 9.34
N ARG A 28 6.77 -22.99 9.59
CA ARG A 28 5.91 -24.07 10.08
C ARG A 28 5.25 -24.87 8.96
N ILE A 29 5.22 -24.33 7.74
CA ILE A 29 4.58 -24.95 6.57
C ILE A 29 5.44 -26.13 6.09
N ARG A 30 4.90 -27.35 6.18
CA ARG A 30 5.62 -28.58 5.82
C ARG A 30 5.45 -28.97 4.35
N GLN A 31 4.26 -28.77 3.80
CA GLN A 31 3.96 -29.12 2.42
C GLN A 31 4.62 -28.13 1.47
N ALA A 32 5.43 -28.63 0.53
CA ALA A 32 6.18 -27.79 -0.40
C ALA A 32 5.27 -26.92 -1.29
N ALA A 33 4.20 -27.50 -1.84
CA ALA A 33 3.23 -26.78 -2.67
C ALA A 33 2.52 -25.66 -1.89
N SER A 34 2.14 -25.92 -0.64
CA SER A 34 1.52 -24.90 0.23
C SER A 34 2.50 -23.78 0.56
N ARG A 35 3.78 -24.11 0.75
CA ARG A 35 4.83 -23.12 1.00
C ARG A 35 5.07 -22.24 -0.22
N GLU A 36 5.18 -22.84 -1.40
CA GLU A 36 5.33 -22.13 -2.68
C GLU A 36 4.14 -21.19 -2.93
N LEU A 37 2.91 -21.67 -2.72
CA LEU A 37 1.71 -20.86 -2.85
C LEU A 37 1.71 -19.65 -1.92
N VAL A 38 2.05 -19.84 -0.64
CA VAL A 38 2.13 -18.72 0.32
C VAL A 38 3.25 -17.74 -0.05
N ASP A 39 4.38 -18.23 -0.54
CA ASP A 39 5.50 -17.40 -1.00
C ASP A 39 5.10 -16.51 -2.21
N ASP A 40 4.40 -17.07 -3.20
CA ASP A 40 3.86 -16.32 -4.33
C ASP A 40 2.91 -15.18 -3.89
N PHE A 41 2.12 -15.43 -2.84
CA PHE A 41 1.26 -14.43 -2.25
C PHE A 41 2.04 -13.34 -1.50
N LEU A 42 3.11 -13.71 -0.78
CA LEU A 42 4.02 -12.75 -0.13
C LEU A 42 4.69 -11.85 -1.16
N GLU A 43 5.24 -12.41 -2.23
CA GLU A 43 5.84 -11.63 -3.31
C GLU A 43 4.84 -10.69 -3.97
N SER A 44 3.63 -11.17 -4.25
CA SER A 44 2.58 -10.33 -4.85
C SER A 44 2.07 -9.25 -3.91
N GLY A 45 2.06 -9.51 -2.60
CA GLY A 45 1.78 -8.52 -1.56
C GLY A 45 2.86 -7.44 -1.51
N GLU A 46 4.13 -7.81 -1.58
CA GLU A 46 5.26 -6.87 -1.64
C GLU A 46 5.19 -5.99 -2.91
N ARG A 47 4.76 -6.54 -4.05
CA ARG A 47 4.51 -5.74 -5.26
C ARG A 47 3.44 -4.66 -5.04
N LEU A 48 2.44 -4.89 -4.18
CA LEU A 48 1.46 -3.86 -3.80
C LEU A 48 2.09 -2.78 -2.92
N TRP A 49 2.94 -3.16 -1.96
CA TRP A 49 3.72 -2.19 -1.16
C TRP A 49 4.61 -1.31 -2.02
N GLN A 50 5.31 -1.88 -2.98
CA GLN A 50 6.14 -1.12 -3.92
C GLN A 50 5.31 -0.12 -4.74
N ARG A 51 4.10 -0.51 -5.17
CA ARG A 51 3.19 0.40 -5.87
C ARG A 51 2.70 1.53 -4.96
N PHE A 52 2.38 1.24 -3.70
CA PHE A 52 2.01 2.26 -2.70
C PHE A 52 3.17 3.23 -2.44
N ASN A 53 4.38 2.72 -2.22
CA ASN A 53 5.59 3.53 -2.05
C ASN A 53 5.84 4.44 -3.26
N LYS A 54 5.62 3.94 -4.47
CA LYS A 54 5.71 4.76 -5.69
C LYS A 54 4.66 5.87 -5.71
N LEU A 55 3.42 5.59 -5.30
CA LEU A 55 2.36 6.60 -5.18
C LEU A 55 2.74 7.67 -4.14
N LEU A 56 3.28 7.29 -2.98
CA LEU A 56 3.75 8.24 -1.96
C LEU A 56 4.85 9.17 -2.51
N LYS A 57 5.83 8.62 -3.22
CA LYS A 57 6.89 9.43 -3.86
C LYS A 57 6.35 10.41 -4.91
N ILE A 58 5.31 10.01 -5.65
CA ILE A 58 4.64 10.91 -6.59
C ILE A 58 3.96 12.05 -5.82
N CYS A 59 3.23 11.74 -4.75
CA CYS A 59 2.60 12.75 -3.89
C CYS A 59 3.63 13.70 -3.28
N GLU A 60 4.78 13.19 -2.82
CA GLU A 60 5.90 14.00 -2.33
C GLU A 60 6.41 15.00 -3.37
N ASN A 61 6.47 14.62 -4.65
CA ASN A 61 6.85 15.54 -5.72
C ASN A 61 5.86 16.71 -5.88
N TYR A 62 4.55 16.48 -5.69
CA TYR A 62 3.57 17.57 -5.67
C TYR A 62 3.81 18.50 -4.49
N MET A 63 4.04 17.94 -3.31
CA MET A 63 4.38 18.71 -2.11
C MET A 63 5.62 19.59 -2.34
N TRP A 64 6.68 19.07 -2.98
CA TRP A 64 7.90 19.82 -3.28
C TRP A 64 7.66 20.93 -4.29
N LYS A 65 6.83 20.68 -5.31
CA LYS A 65 6.44 21.71 -6.28
C LYS A 65 5.64 22.83 -5.62
N ALA A 66 4.72 22.51 -4.72
CA ALA A 66 3.96 23.50 -3.97
C ALA A 66 4.88 24.32 -3.04
N ALA A 67 5.74 23.67 -2.26
CA ALA A 67 6.68 24.36 -1.38
C ALA A 67 7.63 25.31 -2.14
N LYS A 68 8.14 24.89 -3.31
CA LYS A 68 8.96 25.75 -4.17
C LYS A 68 8.19 26.97 -4.70
N ARG A 69 6.90 26.81 -5.04
CA ARG A 69 6.05 27.92 -5.48
C ARG A 69 5.81 28.93 -4.35
N GLU A 70 5.60 28.44 -3.13
CA GLU A 70 5.36 29.29 -1.95
C GLU A 70 6.62 30.06 -1.52
N HIS A 71 7.80 29.43 -1.61
CA HIS A 71 9.06 30.00 -1.17
C HIS A 71 9.82 30.81 -2.24
N GLY A 72 9.37 30.81 -3.51
CA GLY A 72 10.02 31.54 -4.60
C GLY A 72 11.50 31.13 -4.80
N ASN A 73 12.39 32.12 -4.99
CA ASN A 73 13.85 31.89 -5.18
C ASN A 73 14.63 31.68 -3.86
N ALA A 74 13.97 31.29 -2.76
CA ALA A 74 14.65 31.05 -1.50
C ALA A 74 15.68 29.90 -1.63
N LYS A 75 16.91 30.13 -1.12
CA LYS A 75 18.00 29.14 -1.16
C LYS A 75 17.66 27.85 -0.40
N ASN A 76 16.79 27.93 0.61
CA ASN A 76 16.36 26.81 1.44
C ASN A 76 14.83 26.70 1.38
N VAL A 77 14.33 25.67 0.69
CA VAL A 77 12.90 25.35 0.63
C VAL A 77 12.62 24.24 1.63
N THR A 78 11.70 24.48 2.56
CA THR A 78 11.22 23.49 3.53
C THR A 78 9.75 23.20 3.28
N MET A 79 9.30 21.99 3.63
CA MET A 79 7.89 21.63 3.58
C MET A 79 7.15 22.33 4.72
N GLY A 80 6.20 23.19 4.36
CA GLY A 80 5.36 23.92 5.30
C GLY A 80 4.02 23.21 5.57
N ARG A 81 3.16 23.86 6.34
CA ARG A 81 1.81 23.35 6.68
C ARG A 81 0.96 23.02 5.44
N ASN A 82 1.14 23.77 4.35
CA ASN A 82 0.38 23.59 3.10
C ASN A 82 0.81 22.34 2.32
N SER A 83 2.02 21.83 2.55
CA SER A 83 2.50 20.60 1.93
C SER A 83 1.65 19.39 2.32
N GLY A 84 1.12 19.35 3.56
CA GLY A 84 0.21 18.28 4.00
C GLY A 84 -1.13 18.31 3.25
N CYS A 85 -1.70 19.50 3.01
CA CYS A 85 -2.90 19.64 2.20
C CYS A 85 -2.67 19.21 0.75
N GLU A 86 -1.52 19.60 0.19
CA GLU A 86 -1.12 19.23 -1.17
C GLU A 86 -0.92 17.72 -1.32
N PHE A 87 -0.45 17.01 -0.29
CA PHE A 87 -0.38 15.55 -0.30
C PHE A 87 -1.77 14.92 -0.42
N VAL A 88 -2.72 15.37 0.38
CA VAL A 88 -4.10 14.85 0.38
C VAL A 88 -4.76 15.13 -0.97
N ASP A 89 -4.59 16.35 -1.50
CA ASP A 89 -5.11 16.71 -2.82
C ASP A 89 -4.42 15.91 -3.94
N ALA A 90 -3.11 15.69 -3.87
CA ALA A 90 -2.38 14.83 -4.81
C ALA A 90 -2.92 13.41 -4.85
N MET A 91 -3.14 12.80 -3.68
CA MET A 91 -3.53 11.40 -3.56
C MET A 91 -5.02 11.15 -3.86
N PHE A 92 -5.90 12.08 -3.47
CA PHE A 92 -7.35 11.88 -3.49
C PHE A 92 -8.12 12.92 -4.34
N GLY A 93 -7.43 13.90 -4.90
CA GLY A 93 -8.01 14.89 -5.81
C GLY A 93 -8.31 14.28 -7.19
N ARG A 94 -9.50 14.61 -7.72
CA ARG A 94 -10.04 14.00 -8.96
C ARG A 94 -9.09 14.11 -10.16
N ASP A 95 -8.42 15.23 -10.31
CA ASP A 95 -7.57 15.54 -11.47
C ASP A 95 -6.08 15.22 -11.24
N ARG A 96 -5.77 14.40 -10.23
CA ARG A 96 -4.39 14.05 -9.85
C ARG A 96 -4.20 12.53 -9.77
N GLU A 97 -3.75 11.98 -8.64
CA GLU A 97 -3.43 10.55 -8.53
C GLU A 97 -4.61 9.70 -8.04
N LEU A 98 -5.83 10.24 -7.94
CA LEU A 98 -7.00 9.50 -7.46
C LEU A 98 -7.22 8.18 -8.22
N GLU A 99 -7.16 8.19 -9.55
CA GLU A 99 -7.30 6.98 -10.36
C GLU A 99 -6.23 5.92 -10.04
N ARG A 100 -4.99 6.36 -9.78
CA ARG A 100 -3.88 5.48 -9.40
C ARG A 100 -4.10 4.91 -8.00
N THR A 101 -4.62 5.72 -7.08
CA THR A 101 -5.02 5.33 -5.72
C THR A 101 -6.12 4.26 -5.78
N GLU A 102 -7.19 4.48 -6.55
CA GLU A 102 -8.31 3.54 -6.68
C GLU A 102 -7.89 2.22 -7.34
N LYS A 103 -7.01 2.27 -8.34
CA LYS A 103 -6.42 1.07 -8.96
C LYS A 103 -5.59 0.27 -7.96
N LEU A 104 -4.80 0.94 -7.11
CA LEU A 104 -4.05 0.29 -6.03
C LEU A 104 -4.99 -0.38 -5.04
N MET A 105 -6.02 0.34 -4.57
CA MET A 105 -7.03 -0.17 -3.64
C MET A 105 -7.75 -1.39 -4.21
N THR A 106 -8.13 -1.35 -5.48
CA THR A 106 -8.75 -2.48 -6.18
C THR A 106 -7.82 -3.70 -6.22
N GLY A 107 -6.53 -3.47 -6.48
CA GLY A 107 -5.49 -4.50 -6.40
C GLY A 107 -5.37 -5.12 -5.00
N MET A 108 -5.38 -4.29 -3.95
CA MET A 108 -5.34 -4.75 -2.55
C MET A 108 -6.58 -5.58 -2.18
N ARG A 109 -7.78 -5.14 -2.58
CA ARG A 109 -9.03 -5.89 -2.34
C ARG A 109 -8.99 -7.27 -3.00
N LEU A 110 -8.60 -7.33 -4.28
CA LEU A 110 -8.50 -8.59 -5.01
C LEU A 110 -7.44 -9.52 -4.42
N TRP A 111 -6.26 -8.97 -4.10
CA TRP A 111 -5.20 -9.73 -3.44
C TRP A 111 -5.67 -10.29 -2.11
N SER A 112 -6.31 -9.47 -1.27
CA SER A 112 -6.82 -9.88 0.04
C SER A 112 -7.81 -11.04 -0.08
N MET A 113 -8.81 -10.92 -0.96
CA MET A 113 -9.81 -11.97 -1.16
C MET A 113 -9.17 -13.28 -1.62
N ARG A 114 -8.19 -13.20 -2.54
CA ARG A 114 -7.47 -14.39 -3.01
C ARG A 114 -6.58 -14.99 -1.93
N PHE A 115 -5.89 -14.17 -1.17
CA PHE A 115 -5.09 -14.62 -0.04
C PHE A 115 -5.96 -15.36 0.98
N ASP A 116 -7.11 -14.80 1.35
CA ASP A 116 -8.04 -15.43 2.28
C ASP A 116 -8.55 -16.78 1.72
N ALA A 117 -8.88 -16.84 0.43
CA ALA A 117 -9.38 -18.07 -0.20
C ALA A 117 -8.32 -19.18 -0.34
N ASN A 118 -7.03 -18.84 -0.46
CA ASN A 118 -5.98 -19.81 -0.81
C ASN A 118 -5.02 -20.10 0.34
N CYS A 119 -4.79 -19.15 1.25
CA CYS A 119 -3.79 -19.26 2.30
C CYS A 119 -4.40 -19.50 3.68
N GLU A 120 -5.67 -19.17 3.93
CA GLU A 120 -6.22 -19.19 5.29
C GLU A 120 -6.15 -20.58 5.94
N GLU A 121 -6.53 -21.64 5.22
CA GLU A 121 -6.46 -23.02 5.73
C GLU A 121 -5.01 -23.45 6.00
N ILE A 122 -4.08 -23.13 5.10
CA ILE A 122 -2.64 -23.39 5.26
C ILE A 122 -2.11 -22.69 6.51
N LEU A 123 -2.48 -21.44 6.73
CA LEU A 123 -2.01 -20.65 7.86
C LEU A 123 -2.63 -21.09 9.20
N GLN A 124 -3.84 -21.67 9.18
CA GLN A 124 -4.47 -22.26 10.35
C GLN A 124 -3.87 -23.63 10.72
N HIS A 125 -3.52 -24.44 9.70
CA HIS A 125 -3.00 -25.80 9.86
C HIS A 125 -1.67 -26.01 9.11
N PRO A 126 -0.60 -25.27 9.44
CA PRO A 126 0.63 -25.28 8.65
C PRO A 126 1.39 -26.61 8.64
N ALA A 127 1.12 -27.49 9.61
CA ALA A 127 1.75 -28.80 9.72
C ALA A 127 0.92 -29.97 9.14
N ALA A 128 -0.30 -29.70 8.67
CA ALA A 128 -1.18 -30.70 8.05
C ALA A 128 -0.66 -31.13 6.67
#